data_AF-A0A257T8C8-F1
#
_entry.id   AF-A0A257T8C8-F1
#
_cell.length_a   1.000
_cell.length_b   1.000
_cell.length_c   1.000
_cell.angle_alpha   90.00
_cell.angle_beta   90.00
_cell.angle_gamma   90.00
#
_symmetry.space_group_name_H-M   'P 1'
#
loop_
_entity.id
_entity.type
_entity.pdbx_description
1 polymer ?
#
loop_
_entity_poly.entity_id
_entity_poly.type
_entity_poly.pdbx_seq_one_letter_code
_entity_poly.pdbx_strand_id
1 'polypeptide(L)'
;MKRRGVVVMMALVCLVLATAMGGTLLRWAAMEHKLLRSRERESQAHWLAEAGIGRAVARLAEERDYRGETWEIAAADLSAGEAAKVSLRVAAIDEGRRSIEVDVEYPSESVEAVRVHKGIVYQPQPEK
;
A
#
# COMPACT_ATOMS: atom_id res chain seq x y z
N MET A 1 -13.57 36.36 50.67
CA MET A 1 -14.14 35.65 49.50
C MET A 1 -13.28 35.73 48.22
N LYS A 2 -12.40 36.74 48.04
CA LYS A 2 -11.58 36.92 46.81
C LYS A 2 -10.54 35.79 46.53
N ARG A 3 -9.87 35.23 47.55
CA ARG A 3 -8.81 34.20 47.35
C ARG A 3 -9.32 32.85 46.84
N ARG A 4 -10.52 32.42 47.26
CA ARG A 4 -11.11 31.14 46.82
C ARG A 4 -11.49 31.15 45.34
N GLY A 5 -12.01 32.28 44.83
CA GLY A 5 -12.32 32.43 43.40
C GLY A 5 -11.08 32.36 42.51
N VAL A 6 -9.96 32.95 42.95
CA VAL A 6 -8.68 32.91 42.22
C VAL A 6 -8.15 31.48 42.10
N VAL A 7 -8.21 30.69 43.18
CA VAL A 7 -7.74 29.29 43.16
C VAL A 7 -8.59 28.43 42.20
N VAL A 8 -9.91 28.60 42.23
CA VAL A 8 -10.80 27.86 41.31
C VAL A 8 -10.55 28.25 39.86
N MET A 9 -10.39 29.55 39.57
CA MET A 9 -10.04 30.02 38.22
C MET A 9 -8.73 29.42 37.73
N MET A 10 -7.70 29.40 38.59
CA MET A 10 -6.40 28.84 38.24
C MET A 10 -6.51 27.33 37.94
N ALA A 11 -7.26 26.57 38.75
CA ALA A 11 -7.50 25.16 38.52
C ALA A 11 -8.25 24.90 37.20
N LEU A 12 -9.25 25.72 36.87
CA LEU A 12 -9.99 25.61 35.60
C LEU A 12 -9.10 25.92 34.40
N VAL A 13 -8.26 26.95 34.48
CA VAL A 13 -7.29 27.26 33.41
C VAL A 13 -6.33 26.09 33.21
N CYS A 14 -5.78 25.53 34.29
CA CYS A 14 -4.92 24.35 34.20
C CYS A 14 -5.64 23.14 33.58
N LEU A 15 -6.92 22.91 33.92
CA LEU A 15 -7.71 21.82 33.35
C LEU A 15 -7.97 22.02 31.86
N VAL A 16 -8.31 23.24 31.43
CA VAL A 16 -8.51 23.58 30.02
C VAL A 16 -7.21 23.38 29.24
N LEU A 17 -6.07 23.84 29.78
CA LEU A 17 -4.77 23.65 29.15
C LEU A 17 -4.39 22.17 29.05
N ALA A 18 -4.56 21.40 30.13
CA ALA A 18 -4.28 19.97 30.14
C ALA A 18 -5.16 19.22 29.11
N THR A 19 -6.43 19.58 29.02
CA THR A 19 -7.36 18.97 28.04
C THR A 19 -7.00 19.34 26.61
N ALA A 20 -6.65 20.61 26.36
CA ALA A 20 -6.21 21.07 25.05
C ALA A 20 -4.93 20.35 24.60
N MET A 21 -3.95 20.19 25.50
CA MET A 21 -2.70 19.46 25.23
C MET A 21 -2.95 17.96 25.03
N GLY A 22 -3.79 17.33 25.84
CA GLY A 22 -4.16 15.93 25.66
C GLY A 22 -4.87 15.69 24.32
N GLY A 23 -5.78 16.59 23.94
CA GLY A 23 -6.49 16.53 22.68
C GLY A 23 -5.58 16.66 21.45
N THR A 24 -4.57 17.54 21.50
CA THR A 24 -3.62 17.68 20.39
C THR A 24 -2.75 16.43 20.25
N LEU A 25 -2.23 15.88 21.35
CA LEU A 25 -1.44 14.64 21.31
C LEU A 25 -2.23 13.47 20.73
N LEU A 26 -3.49 13.30 21.14
CA LEU A 26 -4.35 12.25 20.61
C LEU A 26 -4.60 12.41 19.11
N ARG A 27 -4.84 13.66 18.65
CA ARG A 27 -5.01 13.95 17.22
C ARG A 27 -3.75 13.65 16.42
N TRP A 28 -2.58 13.99 16.97
CA TRP A 28 -1.29 13.68 16.34
C TRP A 28 -1.06 12.18 16.22
N ALA A 29 -1.26 11.42 17.31
CA ALA A 29 -1.14 9.96 17.29
C ALA A 29 -2.09 9.32 16.26
N ALA A 30 -3.34 9.80 16.19
CA ALA A 30 -4.29 9.31 15.20
C ALA A 30 -3.86 9.61 13.75
N MET A 31 -3.27 10.79 13.50
CA MET A 31 -2.72 11.13 12.18
C MET A 31 -1.50 10.28 11.83
N GLU A 32 -0.61 10.04 12.78
CA GLU A 32 0.59 9.22 12.60
C GLU A 32 0.22 7.77 12.27
N HIS A 33 -0.75 7.19 12.98
CA HIS A 33 -1.25 5.86 12.66
C HIS A 33 -1.80 5.75 11.24
N LYS A 34 -2.55 6.75 10.77
CA LYS A 34 -3.05 6.78 9.38
C LYS A 34 -1.90 6.86 8.37
N LEU A 35 -0.89 7.67 8.66
CA LEU A 35 0.28 7.79 7.79
C LEU A 35 1.07 6.48 7.71
N LEU A 36 1.28 5.81 8.86
CA LEU A 36 1.97 4.52 8.91
C LEU A 36 1.22 3.45 8.11
N ARG A 37 -0.10 3.34 8.29
CA ARG A 37 -0.96 2.43 7.49
C ARG A 37 -0.85 2.69 5.99
N SER A 38 -0.82 3.96 5.58
CA SER A 38 -0.67 4.32 4.16
C SER A 38 0.68 3.87 3.60
N ARG A 39 1.77 4.10 4.34
CA ARG A 39 3.13 3.68 3.94
C ARG A 39 3.29 2.17 3.89
N GLU A 40 2.68 1.46 4.85
CA GLU A 40 2.65 0.00 4.85
C GLU A 40 1.96 -0.53 3.58
N ARG A 41 0.81 0.05 3.23
CA ARG A 41 0.08 -0.31 2.00
C ARG A 41 0.86 -0.01 0.73
N GLU A 42 1.52 1.14 0.67
CA GLU A 42 2.39 1.50 -0.46
C GLU A 42 3.54 0.49 -0.62
N SER A 43 4.19 0.13 0.49
CA SER A 43 5.25 -0.88 0.49
C SER A 43 4.73 -2.23 0.03
N GLN A 44 3.59 -2.68 0.56
CA GLN A 44 2.97 -3.95 0.19
C GLN A 44 2.57 -3.97 -1.30
N ALA A 45 1.98 -2.89 -1.81
CA ALA A 45 1.64 -2.77 -3.22
C ALA A 45 2.88 -2.85 -4.13
N HIS A 46 3.99 -2.26 -3.69
CA HIS A 46 5.26 -2.35 -4.40
C HIS A 46 5.81 -3.78 -4.43
N TRP A 47 5.83 -4.48 -3.29
CA TRP A 47 6.25 -5.88 -3.23
C TRP A 47 5.39 -6.79 -4.09
N LEU A 48 4.07 -6.55 -4.13
CA LEU A 48 3.15 -7.25 -5.00
C LEU A 48 3.42 -6.99 -6.48
N ALA A 49 3.85 -5.78 -6.85
CA ALA A 49 4.22 -5.45 -8.22
C ALA A 49 5.49 -6.22 -8.64
N GLU A 50 6.49 -6.30 -7.77
CA GLU A 50 7.69 -7.11 -8.00
C GLU A 50 7.35 -8.59 -8.15
N ALA A 51 6.51 -9.12 -7.25
CA ALA A 51 6.05 -10.50 -7.32
C ALA A 51 5.27 -10.77 -8.62
N GLY A 52 4.44 -9.82 -9.06
CA GLY A 52 3.74 -9.88 -10.34
C GLY A 52 4.69 -9.95 -11.53
N ILE A 53 5.77 -9.16 -11.54
CA ILE A 53 6.80 -9.25 -12.58
C ILE A 53 7.45 -10.63 -12.57
N GLY A 54 7.89 -11.12 -11.41
CA GLY A 54 8.50 -12.44 -11.27
C GLY A 54 7.58 -13.55 -11.78
N ARG A 55 6.28 -13.44 -11.47
CA ARG A 55 5.24 -14.34 -11.95
C ARG A 55 5.07 -14.30 -13.47
N ALA A 56 4.98 -13.11 -14.08
CA ALA A 56 4.88 -12.99 -15.53
C ALA A 56 6.11 -13.53 -16.26
N VAL A 57 7.31 -13.31 -15.72
CA VAL A 57 8.55 -13.86 -16.26
C VAL A 57 8.54 -15.40 -16.19
N ALA A 58 8.14 -15.97 -15.06
CA ALA A 58 8.01 -17.43 -14.91
C ALA A 58 7.00 -18.01 -15.91
N ARG A 59 5.83 -17.37 -16.04
CA ARG A 59 4.81 -17.76 -17.03
C ARG A 59 5.30 -17.66 -18.47
N LEU A 60 6.06 -16.62 -18.82
CA LEU A 60 6.60 -16.45 -20.17
C LEU A 60 7.70 -17.47 -20.51
N ALA A 61 8.40 -18.00 -19.51
CA ALA A 61 9.36 -19.08 -19.69
C ALA A 61 8.67 -20.41 -20.03
N GLU A 62 7.51 -20.68 -19.43
CA GLU A 62 6.71 -21.87 -19.68
C GLU A 62 5.82 -21.74 -20.93
N GLU A 63 5.19 -20.57 -21.11
CA GLU A 63 4.19 -20.29 -22.13
C GLU A 63 4.55 -19.01 -22.91
N ARG A 64 5.16 -19.17 -24.09
CA ARG A 64 5.66 -18.03 -24.91
C ARG A 64 4.56 -17.08 -25.39
N ASP A 65 3.33 -17.56 -25.47
CA ASP A 65 2.15 -16.80 -25.91
C ASP A 65 1.34 -16.20 -24.74
N TYR A 66 1.85 -16.28 -23.51
CA TYR A 66 1.22 -15.68 -22.34
C TYR A 66 1.01 -14.17 -22.52
N ARG A 67 -0.24 -13.72 -22.32
CA ARG A 67 -0.67 -12.32 -22.53
C ARG A 67 -0.93 -11.54 -21.24
N GLY A 68 -0.81 -12.19 -20.08
CA GLY A 68 -1.21 -11.62 -18.81
C GLY A 68 -2.37 -12.37 -18.16
N GLU A 69 -2.63 -12.04 -16.91
CA GLU A 69 -3.69 -12.61 -16.08
C GLU A 69 -4.06 -11.59 -14.99
N THR A 70 -5.22 -11.77 -14.37
CA THR A 70 -5.53 -11.09 -13.11
C THR A 70 -5.35 -12.09 -11.98
N TRP A 71 -4.45 -11.77 -11.06
CA TRP A 71 -4.21 -12.52 -9.85
C TRP A 71 -4.89 -11.83 -8.67
N GLU A 72 -5.94 -12.46 -8.15
CA GLU A 72 -6.62 -12.04 -6.94
C GLU A 72 -6.04 -12.80 -5.74
N ILE A 73 -5.65 -12.07 -4.70
CA ILE A 73 -5.04 -12.62 -3.49
C ILE A 73 -6.01 -12.38 -2.34
N ALA A 74 -6.44 -13.47 -1.71
CA ALA A 74 -7.34 -13.37 -0.57
C ALA A 74 -6.61 -12.75 0.63
N ALA A 75 -7.36 -12.03 1.47
CA ALA A 75 -6.85 -11.45 2.70
C ALA A 75 -6.18 -12.49 3.63
N ALA A 76 -6.64 -13.75 3.59
CA ALA A 76 -6.09 -14.84 4.39
C ALA A 76 -4.66 -15.24 3.97
N ASP A 77 -4.28 -14.97 2.72
CA ASP A 77 -2.96 -15.31 2.18
C ASP A 77 -1.94 -14.18 2.39
N LEU A 78 -2.39 -13.02 2.89
CA LEU A 78 -1.55 -11.85 3.16
C LEU A 78 -1.45 -11.60 4.66
N SER A 79 -0.23 -11.40 5.15
CA SER A 79 0.04 -11.15 6.57
C SER A 79 -0.66 -9.90 7.13
N ALA A 80 -0.99 -8.96 6.27
CA ALA A 80 -1.69 -7.71 6.62
C ALA A 80 -3.22 -7.86 6.69
N GLY A 81 -3.80 -9.01 6.29
CA GLY A 81 -5.23 -9.29 6.41
C GLY A 81 -6.14 -8.47 5.48
N GLU A 82 -5.57 -7.87 4.43
CA GLU A 82 -6.29 -7.12 3.40
C GLU A 82 -6.10 -7.82 2.05
N ALA A 83 -7.15 -7.92 1.23
CA ALA A 83 -7.07 -8.58 -0.08
C ALA A 83 -6.33 -7.69 -1.11
N ALA A 84 -5.80 -8.29 -2.16
CA ALA A 84 -5.09 -7.58 -3.22
C ALA A 84 -5.52 -8.05 -4.61
N LYS A 85 -5.44 -7.14 -5.58
CA LYS A 85 -5.65 -7.44 -7.00
C LYS A 85 -4.44 -7.02 -7.80
N VAL A 86 -3.83 -7.97 -8.50
CA VAL A 86 -2.68 -7.73 -9.39
C VAL A 86 -3.09 -8.07 -10.81
N SER A 87 -3.09 -7.08 -11.71
CA SER A 87 -3.40 -7.26 -13.12
C SER A 87 -2.12 -7.22 -13.92
N LEU A 88 -1.83 -8.30 -14.64
CA LEU A 88 -0.65 -8.45 -15.47
C LEU A 88 -1.07 -8.35 -16.93
N ARG A 89 -0.31 -7.57 -17.71
CA ARG A 89 -0.46 -7.50 -19.17
C ARG A 89 0.90 -7.72 -19.81
N VAL A 90 0.93 -8.56 -20.84
CA VAL A 90 2.13 -8.81 -21.63
C VAL A 90 1.84 -8.48 -23.08
N ALA A 91 2.69 -7.64 -23.67
CA ALA A 91 2.61 -7.25 -25.07
C ALA A 91 3.91 -7.57 -25.80
N ALA A 92 3.83 -8.03 -27.04
CA ALA A 92 5.01 -8.15 -27.89
C ALA A 92 5.47 -6.76 -28.35
N ILE A 93 6.76 -6.47 -28.18
CA ILE A 93 7.38 -5.26 -28.71
C ILE A 93 8.01 -5.57 -30.08
N ASP A 94 8.81 -6.63 -30.15
CA ASP A 94 9.46 -7.10 -31.37
C ASP A 94 9.80 -8.61 -31.31
N GLU A 95 10.68 -9.06 -32.20
CA GLU A 95 11.22 -10.42 -32.22
C GLU A 95 12.05 -10.70 -30.96
N GLY A 96 11.39 -11.30 -29.97
CA GLY A 96 12.00 -11.78 -28.75
C GLY A 96 11.84 -10.85 -27.54
N ARG A 97 11.52 -9.56 -27.71
CA ARG A 97 11.19 -8.69 -26.56
C ARG A 97 9.70 -8.66 -26.27
N ARG A 98 9.38 -8.66 -24.98
CA ARG A 98 8.02 -8.56 -24.43
C ARG A 98 7.98 -7.42 -23.41
N SER A 99 6.98 -6.56 -23.49
CA SER A 99 6.64 -5.62 -22.42
C SER A 99 5.81 -6.36 -21.38
N ILE A 100 6.16 -6.27 -20.11
CA ILE A 100 5.37 -6.75 -18.99
C ILE A 100 4.93 -5.53 -18.20
N GLU A 101 3.62 -5.34 -18.09
CA GLU A 101 3.00 -4.34 -17.23
C GLU A 101 2.28 -5.02 -16.08
N VAL A 102 2.46 -4.49 -14.87
CA VAL A 102 1.82 -4.97 -13.65
C VAL A 102 1.14 -3.79 -12.97
N ASP A 103 -0.17 -3.89 -12.83
CA ASP A 103 -1.01 -2.96 -12.08
C ASP A 103 -1.45 -3.64 -10.79
N VAL A 104 -1.13 -3.02 -9.65
CA VAL A 104 -1.52 -3.52 -8.33
C VAL A 104 -2.54 -2.57 -7.71
N GLU A 105 -3.60 -3.14 -7.14
CA GLU A 105 -4.53 -2.45 -6.26
C GLU A 105 -4.50 -3.11 -4.88
N TYR A 106 -4.08 -2.36 -3.85
CA TYR A 106 -3.97 -2.85 -2.48
C TYR A 106 -4.34 -1.77 -1.44
N PRO A 107 -5.28 -2.03 -0.53
CA PRO A 107 -6.22 -3.15 -0.52
C PRO A 107 -7.16 -3.12 -1.73
N SER A 108 -7.51 -4.26 -2.29
CA SER A 108 -8.50 -4.33 -3.36
C SER A 108 -9.89 -3.91 -2.86
N GLU A 109 -10.66 -3.23 -3.71
CA GLU A 109 -12.04 -2.80 -3.41
C GLU A 109 -12.16 -1.82 -2.23
N SER A 110 -11.05 -1.17 -1.86
CA SER A 110 -11.01 -0.16 -0.80
C SER A 110 -10.92 1.25 -1.36
N VAL A 111 -11.56 2.21 -0.68
CA VAL A 111 -11.42 3.65 -0.99
C VAL A 111 -10.02 4.16 -0.64
N GLU A 112 -9.32 3.47 0.27
CA GLU A 112 -7.95 3.80 0.67
C GLU A 112 -6.91 2.97 -0.10
N ALA A 113 -7.30 2.38 -1.23
CA ALA A 113 -6.41 1.57 -2.06
C ALA A 113 -5.26 2.40 -2.59
N VAL A 114 -4.04 1.87 -2.43
CA VAL A 114 -2.85 2.34 -3.14
C VAL A 114 -2.76 1.57 -4.44
N ARG A 115 -2.48 2.32 -5.52
CA ARG A 115 -2.27 1.76 -6.85
C ARG A 115 -0.83 1.93 -7.27
N VAL A 116 -0.17 0.83 -7.59
CA VAL A 116 1.21 0.82 -8.07
C VAL A 116 1.21 0.21 -9.46
N HIS A 117 1.79 0.94 -10.42
CA HIS A 117 2.04 0.46 -11.77
C HIS A 117 3.54 0.24 -11.94
N LYS A 118 3.93 -0.93 -12.46
CA LYS A 118 5.31 -1.22 -12.81
C LYS A 118 5.39 -1.90 -14.17
N GLY A 119 6.30 -1.43 -15.01
CA GLY A 119 6.55 -2.00 -16.34
C GLY A 119 8.02 -2.37 -16.53
N ILE A 120 8.29 -3.51 -17.17
CA ILE A 120 9.62 -3.91 -17.61
C ILE A 120 9.61 -4.44 -19.04
N VAL A 121 10.74 -4.36 -19.72
CA VAL A 121 10.96 -5.08 -20.98
C VAL A 121 11.70 -6.37 -20.64
N TYR A 122 11.08 -7.50 -20.96
CA TYR A 122 11.63 -8.83 -20.83
C TYR A 122 12.17 -9.32 -22.17
N GLN A 123 13.39 -9.86 -22.16
CA GLN A 123 13.97 -10.60 -23.27
C GLN A 123 14.45 -11.95 -22.71
N PRO A 124 13.97 -13.09 -23.23
CA PRO A 124 14.42 -14.39 -22.80
C PRO A 124 15.90 -14.54 -23.17
N GLN A 125 16.75 -14.75 -22.17
CA GLN A 125 18.16 -15.00 -22.39
C GLN A 125 18.34 -16.42 -22.97
N PRO A 126 19.09 -16.61 -24.06
CA PRO A 126 19.32 -17.95 -24.60
C PRO A 126 20.04 -18.79 -23.56
N GLU A 127 19.48 -19.96 -23.27
CA GLU A 127 20.10 -20.99 -22.43
C GLU A 127 21.44 -21.39 -23.06
N LYS A 128 22.51 -21.42 -22.26
CA LYS A 128 23.87 -21.78 -22.71
C LYS A 128 24.00 -23.28 -22.95
#